data_AF-A0A259PMU4-F1
#
_entry.id   AF-A0A259PMU4-F1
#
_cell.length_a   1.000
_cell.length_b   1.000
_cell.length_c   1.000
_cell.angle_alpha   90.00
_cell.angle_beta   90.00
_cell.angle_gamma   90.00
#
_symmetry.space_group_name_H-M   'P 1'
#
loop_
_entity.id
_entity.type
_entity.pdbx_description
1 polymer ?
#
loop_
_entity_poly.entity_id
_entity_poly.type
_entity_poly.pdbx_seq_one_letter_code
_entity_poly.pdbx_strand_id
1 'polypeptide(L)'
;MTVAAPGQRLVDRVPADPHDPDALYAAFSGWAADQGLALYPHQEEALLALVSGEHVIVSTPTGSGKSLIAAAAHFVAFAAGRRSVYTAPLKALVS
;
A
#
# COMPACT_ATOMS: atom_id res chain seq x y z
N MET A 1 -1.10 30.13 7.49
CA MET A 1 -0.90 29.35 6.26
C MET A 1 0.22 28.35 6.55
N THR A 2 -0.13 27.18 7.07
CA THR A 2 0.84 26.22 7.60
C THR A 2 1.28 25.30 6.48
N VAL A 3 2.57 25.36 6.14
CA VAL A 3 3.22 24.38 5.26
C VAL A 3 3.11 23.00 5.94
N ALA A 4 2.54 22.01 5.25
CA ALA A 4 2.48 20.63 5.74
C ALA A 4 3.89 20.13 6.10
N ALA A 5 4.05 19.58 7.31
CA ALA A 5 5.30 18.98 7.76
C ALA A 5 5.72 17.85 6.78
N PRO A 6 7.03 17.56 6.62
CA PRO A 6 7.50 16.49 5.74
C PRO A 6 6.69 15.21 6.01
N GLY A 7 5.99 14.73 4.97
CA GLY A 7 4.98 13.68 5.09
C GLY A 7 5.51 12.46 5.83
N GLN A 8 4.79 12.05 6.89
CA GLN A 8 5.12 10.84 7.65
C GLN A 8 5.30 9.67 6.69
N ARG A 9 6.43 8.95 6.82
CA ARG A 9 6.74 7.82 5.96
C ARG A 9 5.73 6.72 6.25
N LEU A 10 5.35 5.94 5.23
CA LEU A 10 4.42 4.82 5.40
C LEU A 10 4.90 3.81 6.46
N VAL A 11 6.21 3.60 6.58
CA VAL A 11 6.80 2.71 7.60
C VAL A 11 6.61 3.21 9.03
N ASP A 12 6.38 4.50 9.24
CA ASP A 12 6.14 5.09 10.57
C ASP A 12 4.67 4.93 11.00
N ARG A 13 3.81 4.39 10.11
CA ARG A 13 2.37 4.16 10.33
C ARG A 13 2.03 2.70 10.63
N VAL A 14 3.03 1.83 10.81
CA VAL A 14 2.77 0.43 11.21
C VAL A 14 2.02 0.43 12.56
N PRO A 15 0.85 -0.22 12.64
CA PRO A 15 0.07 -0.25 13.88
C PRO A 15 0.79 -1.06 14.97
N ALA A 16 0.37 -0.84 16.22
CA ALA A 16 0.93 -1.56 17.37
C ALA A 16 0.68 -3.08 17.28
N ASP A 17 -0.49 -3.47 16.76
CA ASP A 17 -0.76 -4.84 16.34
C ASP A 17 -0.66 -4.93 14.81
N PRO A 18 0.45 -5.48 14.27
CA PRO A 18 0.64 -5.63 12.83
C PRO A 18 -0.14 -6.81 12.22
N HIS A 19 -0.95 -7.51 13.01
CA HIS A 19 -1.81 -8.60 12.56
C HIS A 19 -3.29 -8.21 12.50
N ASP A 20 -3.65 -7.00 12.95
CA ASP A 20 -5.00 -6.46 12.84
C ASP A 20 -5.25 -5.92 11.41
N PRO A 21 -6.13 -6.58 10.62
CA PRO A 21 -6.40 -6.16 9.24
C PRO A 21 -7.02 -4.77 9.14
N ASP A 22 -7.88 -4.39 10.09
CA ASP A 22 -8.57 -3.09 10.09
C ASP A 22 -7.57 -1.98 10.40
N ALA A 23 -6.67 -2.21 11.36
CA ALA A 23 -5.62 -1.25 11.69
C ALA A 23 -4.63 -1.05 10.52
N LEU A 24 -4.25 -2.13 9.83
CA LEU A 24 -3.40 -2.05 8.63
C LEU A 24 -4.09 -1.30 7.49
N TYR A 25 -5.38 -1.59 7.25
CA TYR A 25 -6.18 -0.92 6.23
C TYR A 25 -6.26 0.59 6.52
N ALA A 26 -6.61 0.96 7.76
CA ALA A 26 -6.73 2.35 8.19
C ALA A 26 -5.39 3.09 8.10
N ALA A 27 -4.29 2.44 8.49
CA ALA A 27 -2.95 3.02 8.40
C ALA A 27 -2.54 3.35 6.95
N PHE A 28 -2.75 2.40 6.03
CA PHE A 28 -2.39 2.60 4.63
C PHE A 28 -3.31 3.60 3.92
N SER A 29 -4.62 3.47 4.08
CA SER A 29 -5.59 4.39 3.46
C SER A 29 -5.47 5.82 3.99
N GLY A 30 -5.23 5.98 5.30
CA GLY A 30 -4.94 7.27 5.91
C GLY A 30 -3.63 7.89 5.39
N TRP A 31 -2.57 7.09 5.25
CA TRP A 31 -1.33 7.56 4.64
C TRP A 31 -1.54 8.00 3.18
N ALA A 32 -2.29 7.23 2.38
CA ALA A 32 -2.60 7.62 1.00
C ALA A 32 -3.40 8.93 0.94
N ALA A 33 -4.40 9.09 1.82
CA ALA A 33 -5.20 10.31 1.93
C ALA A 33 -4.35 11.53 2.32
N ASP A 34 -3.38 11.36 3.24
CA ASP A 34 -2.43 12.41 3.62
C ASP A 34 -1.54 12.85 2.44
N GLN A 35 -1.34 11.98 1.44
CA GLN A 35 -0.67 12.33 0.18
C GLN A 35 -1.60 12.95 -0.87
N GLY A 36 -2.88 13.19 -0.53
CA GLY A 36 -3.90 13.67 -1.45
C GLY A 36 -4.42 12.61 -2.43
N LEU A 37 -4.23 11.32 -2.12
CA LEU A 37 -4.70 10.20 -2.94
C LEU A 37 -5.96 9.60 -2.32
N ALA A 38 -7.06 9.62 -3.08
CA ALA A 38 -8.22 8.77 -2.79
C ALA A 38 -8.02 7.43 -3.50
N LEU A 39 -8.25 6.33 -2.79
CA LEU A 39 -8.14 4.99 -3.37
C LEU A 39 -9.27 4.78 -4.38
N TYR A 40 -8.95 4.15 -5.50
CA TYR A 40 -9.96 3.63 -6.42
C TYR A 40 -10.59 2.34 -5.84
N PRO A 41 -11.82 1.98 -6.23
CA PRO A 41 -12.47 0.76 -5.73
C PRO A 41 -11.61 -0.50 -5.87
N HIS A 42 -10.95 -0.70 -7.01
CA HIS A 42 -10.06 -1.85 -7.23
C HIS A 42 -8.80 -1.84 -6.36
N GLN A 43 -8.38 -0.67 -5.85
CA GLN A 43 -7.26 -0.56 -4.92
C GLN A 43 -7.71 -0.87 -3.49
N GLU A 44 -8.91 -0.44 -3.09
CA GLU A 44 -9.51 -0.78 -1.81
C GLU A 44 -9.75 -2.29 -1.70
N GLU A 45 -10.33 -2.90 -2.73
CA GLU A 45 -10.54 -4.35 -2.80
C GLU A 45 -9.21 -5.11 -2.70
N ALA A 46 -8.19 -4.67 -3.43
CA ALA A 46 -6.86 -5.28 -3.36
C ALA A 46 -6.22 -5.11 -1.97
N LEU A 47 -6.36 -3.94 -1.35
CA LEU A 47 -5.85 -3.69 0.00
C LEU A 47 -6.55 -4.59 1.03
N LEU A 48 -7.89 -4.71 0.97
CA LEU A 48 -8.67 -5.58 1.85
C LEU A 48 -8.20 -7.04 1.77
N ALA A 49 -8.03 -7.55 0.54
CA ALA A 49 -7.53 -8.92 0.34
C ALA A 49 -6.10 -9.09 0.87
N LEU A 50 -5.22 -8.11 0.63
CA LEU A 50 -3.83 -8.15 1.12
C LEU A 50 -3.75 -8.15 2.66
N VAL A 51 -4.47 -7.27 3.35
CA VAL A 51 -4.48 -7.22 4.83
C VAL A 51 -5.11 -8.46 5.45
N SER A 52 -6.01 -9.13 4.72
CA SER A 52 -6.61 -10.41 5.11
C SER A 52 -5.69 -11.62 4.86
N GLY A 53 -4.49 -11.40 4.29
CA GLY A 53 -3.52 -12.45 4.01
C GLY A 53 -3.79 -13.24 2.72
N GLU A 54 -4.64 -12.73 1.83
CA GLU A 54 -5.00 -13.39 0.57
C GLU A 54 -4.02 -13.05 -0.57
N HIS A 55 -4.11 -13.84 -1.66
CA HIS A 55 -3.40 -13.59 -2.90
C HIS A 55 -4.30 -12.86 -3.90
N VAL A 56 -3.76 -11.83 -4.56
CA VAL A 56 -4.55 -10.97 -5.46
C VAL A 56 -3.95 -10.95 -6.86
N ILE A 57 -4.81 -11.10 -7.86
CA ILE A 57 -4.49 -10.80 -9.27
C ILE A 57 -5.29 -9.56 -9.66
N VAL A 58 -4.59 -8.50 -10.05
CA VAL A 58 -5.24 -7.23 -10.43
C VAL A 58 -5.19 -7.05 -11.95
N SER A 59 -6.36 -7.12 -12.59
CA SER A 59 -6.50 -6.85 -14.02
C SER A 59 -7.02 -5.43 -14.26
N THR A 60 -6.11 -4.45 -14.31
CA THR A 60 -6.48 -3.04 -14.58
C THR A 60 -5.58 -2.41 -15.65
N PRO A 61 -6.12 -1.49 -16.50
CA PRO A 61 -5.36 -0.83 -17.56
C PRO A 61 -4.13 -0.05 -17.06
N THR A 62 -3.17 0.25 -17.93
CA THR A 62 -2.06 1.16 -17.60
C THR A 62 -2.59 2.53 -17.15
N GLY A 63 -1.94 3.15 -16.15
CA GLY A 63 -2.39 4.43 -15.57
C GLY A 63 -3.41 4.31 -14.43
N SER A 64 -3.90 3.12 -14.12
CA SER A 64 -4.90 2.87 -13.04
C SER A 64 -4.34 2.88 -11.60
N GLY A 65 -3.07 3.24 -11.41
CA GLY A 65 -2.44 3.27 -10.08
C GLY A 65 -2.09 1.90 -9.49
N LYS A 66 -1.77 0.89 -10.31
CA LYS A 66 -1.30 -0.45 -9.84
C LYS A 66 -0.11 -0.39 -8.87
N SER A 67 0.77 0.60 -9.03
CA SER A 67 1.93 0.79 -8.15
C SER A 67 1.53 1.06 -6.70
N LEU A 68 0.35 1.65 -6.46
CA LEU A 68 -0.15 1.87 -5.10
C LEU A 68 -0.56 0.55 -4.44
N ILE A 69 -1.10 -0.40 -5.20
CA ILE A 69 -1.39 -1.76 -4.72
C ILE A 69 -0.10 -2.51 -4.39
N ALA A 70 0.94 -2.35 -5.22
CA ALA A 70 2.26 -2.92 -4.91
C ALA A 70 2.84 -2.33 -3.60
N ALA A 71 2.71 -1.02 -3.39
CA ALA A 71 3.11 -0.37 -2.14
C ALA A 71 2.33 -0.91 -0.92
N ALA A 72 1.02 -1.15 -1.06
CA ALA A 72 0.21 -1.81 -0.02
C ALA A 72 0.75 -3.21 0.31
N ALA A 73 1.05 -4.03 -0.71
CA ALA A 73 1.60 -5.36 -0.51
C ALA A 73 2.95 -5.33 0.23
N HIS A 74 3.81 -4.37 -0.12
CA HIS A 74 5.08 -4.15 0.58
C HIS A 74 4.87 -3.71 2.04
N PHE A 75 3.92 -2.81 2.29
CA PHE A 75 3.59 -2.36 3.64
C PHE A 75 3.07 -3.50 4.52
N VAL A 76 2.13 -4.30 4.03
CA VAL A 76 1.59 -5.46 4.76
C VAL A 76 2.68 -6.51 5.03
N ALA A 77 3.58 -6.74 4.07
CA ALA A 77 4.72 -7.62 4.29
C ALA A 77 5.69 -7.05 5.35
N PHE A 78 6.00 -5.76 5.27
CA PHE A 78 6.90 -5.07 6.19
C PHE A 78 6.35 -5.06 7.63
N ALA A 79 5.07 -4.74 7.81
CA ALA A 79 4.40 -4.75 9.12
C ALA A 79 4.47 -6.14 9.77
N ALA A 80 4.29 -7.20 8.97
CA ALA A 80 4.42 -8.58 9.42
C ALA A 80 5.88 -9.06 9.63
N GLY A 81 6.88 -8.17 9.55
CA GLY A 81 8.30 -8.53 9.67
C GLY A 81 8.82 -9.40 8.53
N ARG A 82 8.13 -9.44 7.39
CA ARG A 82 8.50 -10.25 6.21
C ARG A 82 9.28 -9.43 5.20
N ARG A 83 10.00 -10.13 4.34
CA ARG A 83 10.61 -9.56 3.14
C ARG A 83 9.65 -9.69 1.96
N SER A 84 9.62 -8.68 1.11
CA SER A 84 8.83 -8.67 -0.13
C SER A 84 9.73 -8.36 -1.32
N VAL A 85 9.41 -8.91 -2.48
CA VAL A 85 10.14 -8.67 -3.73
C VAL A 85 9.18 -8.08 -4.76
N TYR A 86 9.60 -7.01 -5.43
CA TYR A 86 8.90 -6.44 -6.58
C TYR A 86 9.64 -6.84 -7.85
N THR A 87 8.95 -7.46 -8.78
CA THR A 87 9.52 -7.87 -10.06
C THR A 87 8.73 -7.25 -11.21
N ALA A 88 9.44 -6.94 -12.29
CA ALA A 88 8.87 -6.47 -13.53
C ALA A 88 9.51 -7.24 -14.70
N PRO A 89 8.82 -7.41 -15.83
CA PRO A 89 9.31 -8.22 -16.94
C PRO A 89 10.48 -7.58 -17.70
N LEU A 90 10.76 -6.29 -17.50
CA LEU A 90 11.82 -5.54 -18.18
C LEU A 90 12.63 -4.72 -17.19
N LYS A 91 13.96 -4.70 -17.35
CA LYS A 91 14.89 -3.96 -16.49
C LYS A 91 14.58 -2.44 -16.44
N ALA A 92 14.11 -1.88 -17.56
CA ALA A 92 13.78 -0.46 -17.64
C ALA A 92 12.58 -0.04 -16.78
N LEU A 93 11.78 -0.99 -16.27
CA LEU A 93 10.60 -0.72 -15.44
C LEU A 93 10.90 -0.82 -13.94
N VAL A 94 12.15 -1.12 -13.57
CA VAL A 94 12.60 -1.16 -12.18
C VAL A 94 13.71 -0.13 -12.04
N SER A 95 13.46 0.96 -11.33
CA SER A 95 14.42 2.04 -11.04
C SER A 95 14.52 2.28 -9.55
#